data_AF-A0A257H495-F1
#
_entry.id   AF-A0A257H495-F1
#
_cell.length_a   1.000
_cell.length_b   1.000
_cell.length_c   1.000
_cell.angle_alpha   90.00
_cell.angle_beta   90.00
_cell.angle_gamma   90.00
#
_symmetry.space_group_name_H-M   'P 1'
#
loop_
_entity.id
_entity.type
_entity.pdbx_description
1 polymer ?
#
loop_
_entity_poly.entity_id
_entity_poly.type
_entity_poly.pdbx_seq_one_letter_code
_entity_poly.pdbx_strand_id
1 'polypeptide(L)' 'MGLLSLAIWIPIAFGAVLLALGRDEQANTVRWIALIGAVVSFLVTLPLYSRFQATSAAMQFV' A
#
# COMPACT_ATOMS: atom_id res chain seq x y z
N MET A 1 13.63 0.25 -8.17
CA MET A 1 13.72 1.49 -7.39
C MET A 1 12.32 2.05 -7.08
N GLY A 2 11.50 2.42 -8.08
CA GLY A 2 10.21 3.10 -7.82
C GLY A 2 9.06 2.21 -7.32
N LEU A 3 8.77 1.08 -7.99
CA LEU A 3 7.57 0.28 -7.72
C LEU A 3 7.57 -0.39 -6.34
N LEU A 4 8.71 -0.96 -5.93
CA LEU A 4 8.84 -1.61 -4.62
C LEU A 4 8.77 -0.58 -3.48
N SER A 5 9.42 0.57 -3.66
CA SER A 5 9.32 1.69 -2.71
C SER A 5 7.88 2.19 -2.56
N LEU A 6 7.15 2.37 -3.66
CA LEU A 6 5.74 2.78 -3.63
C LEU A 6 4.86 1.76 -2.90
N ALA A 7 5.06 0.47 -3.16
CA ALA A 7 4.30 -0.60 -2.49
C ALA A 7 4.52 -0.63 -0.97
N ILE A 8 5.68 -0.18 -0.48
CA ILE A 8 5.98 -0.06 0.95
C ILE A 8 5.37 1.23 1.51
N TRP A 9 5.61 2.38 0.87
CA TRP A 9 5.25 3.68 1.43
C TRP A 9 3.76 4.00 1.40
N ILE A 10 3.01 3.52 0.40
CA ILE A 10 1.57 3.78 0.29
C ILE A 10 0.79 3.28 1.51
N PRO A 11 0.87 1.99 1.91
CA PRO A 11 0.15 1.53 3.10
C PRO A 11 0.61 2.21 4.39
N ILE A 12 1.89 2.57 4.50
CA ILE A 12 2.42 3.31 5.67
C ILE A 12 1.82 4.73 5.73
N ALA A 13 1.78 5.44 4.60
CA ALA A 13 1.21 6.78 4.52
C ALA A 13 -0.29 6.76 4.86
N PHE A 14 -1.06 5.80 4.33
CA PHE A 14 -2.46 5.61 4.68
C PHE A 14 -2.64 5.27 6.17
N GLY A 15 -1.79 4.41 6.74
CA GLY A 15 -1.77 4.11 8.17
C GLY A 15 -1.53 5.36 9.03
N ALA A 16 -0.56 6.19 8.66
CA ALA A 16 -0.28 7.45 9.36
C ALA A 16 -1.45 8.44 9.28
N VAL A 17 -2.09 8.56 8.10
CA VAL A 17 -3.29 9.38 7.90
C VAL A 17 -4.43 8.89 8.78
N LEU A 18 -4.67 7.57 8.84
CA LEU A 18 -5.70 6.98 9.71
C LEU A 18 -5.44 7.21 11.20
N LEU A 19 -4.18 7.10 11.64
CA LEU A 19 -3.80 7.40 13.02
C LEU A 19 -4.05 8.87 13.37
N ALA A 20 -3.75 9.79 12.44
CA ALA A 20 -4.02 11.22 12.63
C ALA A 20 -5.53 11.55 12.65
N LEU A 21 -6.34 10.80 11.92
CA LEU A 21 -7.80 10.97 11.80
C LEU A 21 -8.61 10.10 12.78
N GLY A 22 -7.96 9.26 13.59
CA GLY A 22 -8.58 8.26 14.46
C GLY A 22 -9.33 8.84 15.66
N ARG A 23 -10.37 9.63 15.39
CA ARG A 23 -11.31 10.17 16.38
C ARG A 23 -12.58 9.32 16.33
N ASP A 24 -13.07 8.86 17.48
CA ASP A 24 -14.24 7.97 17.57
C ASP A 24 -15.52 8.57 16.95
N GLU A 25 -15.62 9.91 16.95
CA GLU A 25 -16.74 10.65 16.34
C GLU A 25 -16.84 10.46 14.81
N GLN A 26 -15.80 9.96 14.14
CA GLN A 26 -15.71 9.83 12.69
C GLN A 26 -15.43 8.39 12.23
N ALA A 27 -15.86 7.39 13.02
CA ALA A 27 -15.58 5.97 12.76
C ALA A 27 -15.96 5.48 11.34
N ASN A 28 -17.05 5.98 10.76
CA ASN A 28 -17.48 5.61 9.41
C ASN A 28 -16.51 6.14 8.33
N THR A 29 -16.09 7.40 8.44
CA THR A 29 -15.10 8.03 7.55
C THR A 29 -13.76 7.31 7.62
N VAL A 30 -13.27 7.01 8.83
CA VAL A 30 -12.01 6.28 9.05
C VAL A 30 -12.07 4.89 8.41
N ARG A 31 -13.20 4.18 8.53
CA ARG A 31 -13.40 2.87 7.88
C ARG A 31 -13.31 2.94 6.36
N TRP A 32 -13.96 3.93 5.74
CA TRP A 32 -13.89 4.09 4.29
C TRP A 32 -12.50 4.46 3.80
N ILE A 33 -11.80 5.36 4.51
CA ILE A 33 -10.41 5.72 4.19
C ILE A 33 -9.51 4.48 4.31
N ALA A 34 -9.70 3.67 5.35
CA ALA A 34 -8.94 2.43 5.54
C ALA A 34 -9.18 1.42 4.42
N LEU A 35 -10.44 1.26 4.00
CA LEU A 35 -10.80 0.37 2.90
C LEU A 35 -10.15 0.84 1.58
N ILE A 36 -10.27 2.13 1.26
CA ILE A 36 -9.67 2.70 0.04
C ILE A 36 -8.14 2.55 0.10
N GLY A 37 -7.51 2.87 1.24
CA GLY A 37 -6.08 2.70 1.44
C GLY A 37 -5.61 1.26 1.24
N ALA A 38 -6.37 0.29 1.73
CA ALA A 38 -6.09 -1.13 1.55
C ALA A 38 -6.21 -1.56 0.07
N VAL A 39 -7.27 -1.15 -0.62
CA VAL A 39 -7.47 -1.48 -2.05
C VAL A 39 -6.38 -0.85 -2.91
N VAL A 40 -6.05 0.43 -2.68
CA VAL A 40 -4.97 1.11 -3.43
C VAL A 40 -3.63 0.43 -3.17
N SER A 41 -3.32 0.09 -1.92
CA SER A 41 -2.09 -0.63 -1.57
C SER A 41 -2.01 -1.99 -2.27
N PHE A 42 -3.13 -2.73 -2.32
CA PHE A 42 -3.22 -4.00 -3.03
C PHE A 42 -3.04 -3.85 -4.55
N LEU A 43 -3.64 -2.83 -5.16
CA LEU A 43 -3.47 -2.60 -6.60
C LEU A 43 -2.01 -2.28 -6.96
N VAL A 44 -1.28 -1.58 -6.07
CA VAL A 44 0.14 -1.27 -6.28
C VAL A 44 1.04 -2.51 -6.14
N THR A 45 0.61 -3.55 -5.43
CA THR A 45 1.38 -4.81 -5.35
C THR A 45 1.17 -5.73 -6.56
N LEU A 46 0.08 -5.58 -7.34
CA LEU A 46 -0.18 -6.39 -8.53
C LEU A 46 0.91 -6.27 -9.63
N PRO A 47 1.42 -5.06 -9.96
CA PRO A 47 2.56 -4.91 -10.87
C PRO A 47 3.83 -5.63 -10.39
N LEU A 48 4.06 -5.69 -9.07
CA LEU A 48 5.22 -6.39 -8.52
C LEU A 48 5.10 -7.89 -8.76
N TYR A 49 3.94 -8.48 -8.50
CA TYR A 49 3.70 -9.90 -8.76
C TYR A 49 3.79 -10.24 -10.26
N SER A 50 3.11 -9.47 -11.11
CA SER A 50 3.03 -9.75 -12.55
C SER A 50 4.34 -9.53 -13.31
N ARG A 51 5.21 -8.62 -12.83
CA ARG A 51 6.50 -8.33 -13.48
C ARG A 51 7.68 -9.06 -12.86
N PHE A 52 7.44 -9.90 -11.84
CA PHE A 52 8.50 -10.66 -11.21
C PHE A 52 8.94 -11.85 -12.08
N GLN A 53 10.23 -11.95 -12.35
CA GLN A 53 10.82 -13.05 -13.11
C GLN A 53 11.28 -14.16 -12.15
N ALA A 54 10.48 -15.23 -12.04
CA ALA A 54 10.77 -16.34 -11.12
C ALA A 54 12.01 -17.17 -11.49
N THR A 55 12.48 -17.10 -12.74
CA THR A 55 13.66 -17.84 -13.23
C THR A 55 14.98 -17.09 -13.00
N SER A 56 14.92 -15.87 -12.46
CA SER A 56 16.10 -15.05 -12.20
C SER A 56 16.47 -15.06 -10.72
N ALA A 57 17.74 -15.34 -10.43
CA ALA A 57 18.30 -15.21 -9.08
C ALA A 57 18.73 -13.76 -8.75
N ALA A 58 18.61 -12.83 -9.70
CA ALA A 58 18.98 -11.43 -9.47
C ALA A 58 17.94 -10.73 -8.59
N MET A 59 18.39 -9.75 -7.79
CA MET A 59 17.47 -8.87 -7.08
C MET A 59 16.69 -8.01 -8.08
N GLN A 60 15.36 -8.05 -7.95
CA GLN A 60 14.44 -7.32 -8.82
C GLN A 60 13.78 -6.19 -8.06
N PHE A 61 13.42 -5.14 -8.79
CA PHE A 61 12.79 -3.93 -8.25
C PHE A 61 13.62 -3.16 -7.22
N VAL A 62 14.89 -3.54 -6.98
CA VAL A 62 15.90 -2.73 -6.27
C VAL A 62 15.86 -1.35 -6.85
#